data_AF-A0A844DMH0-F1
#
_entry.id   AF-A0A844DMH0-F1
#
_cell.length_a   1.000
_cell.length_b   1.000
_cell.length_c   1.000
_cell.angle_alpha   90.00
_cell.angle_beta   90.00
_cell.angle_gamma   90.00
#
_symmetry.space_group_name_H-M   'P 1'
#
loop_
_entity.id
_entity.type
_entity.pdbx_description
1 polymer ?
#
loop_
_entity_poly.entity_id
_entity_poly.type
_entity_poly.pdbx_seq_one_letter_code
_entity_poly.pdbx_strand_id
1 'polypeptide(L)'
;MQNYRLGDYIRQRRQELNLTQEQVCAGICEPVTLSRFENGRQTPSRTRINAILQRLGLPDDRYYALVTPEELEIEALKKEIVACNALKHVNEGFDKISQLEKIVKPDDQITQQFILRSKVLLGGLDKRYSSDE
;
A
#
# COMPACT_ATOMS: atom_id res chain seq x y z
N MET A 1 22.34 -12.65 -7.77
CA MET A 1 20.98 -13.01 -7.30
C MET A 1 20.04 -12.89 -8.47
N GLN A 2 19.41 -13.97 -8.91
CA GLN A 2 18.47 -13.93 -10.04
C GLN A 2 17.23 -13.12 -9.63
N ASN A 3 16.97 -12.02 -10.34
CA ASN A 3 15.78 -11.18 -10.19
C ASN A 3 14.55 -11.96 -10.66
N TYR A 4 13.94 -12.76 -9.77
CA TYR A 4 12.64 -13.35 -10.06
C TYR A 4 11.58 -12.24 -10.04
N ARG A 5 10.86 -12.07 -11.15
CA ARG A 5 9.66 -11.23 -11.15
C ARG A 5 8.65 -11.97 -10.30
N LEU A 6 7.98 -11.27 -9.40
CA LEU A 6 7.01 -11.89 -8.51
C LEU A 6 5.92 -12.72 -9.23
N GLY A 7 5.52 -12.31 -10.44
CA GLY A 7 4.62 -13.12 -11.26
C GLY A 7 5.13 -14.56 -11.47
N ASP A 8 6.44 -14.74 -11.65
CA ASP A 8 7.08 -16.04 -11.79
C ASP A 8 7.02 -16.82 -10.47
N TYR A 9 7.22 -16.15 -9.34
CA TYR A 9 7.14 -16.76 -8.02
C TYR A 9 5.72 -17.23 -7.67
N ILE A 10 4.72 -16.41 -7.98
CA ILE A 10 3.30 -16.74 -7.82
C ILE A 10 2.92 -17.93 -8.71
N ARG A 11 3.38 -17.95 -9.97
CA ARG A 11 3.20 -19.08 -10.87
C ARG A 11 3.80 -20.36 -10.31
N GLN A 12 5.06 -20.29 -9.88
CA GLN A 12 5.77 -21.44 -9.33
C GLN A 12 5.02 -22.00 -8.12
N ARG A 13 4.66 -21.14 -7.16
CA ARG A 13 3.94 -21.56 -5.96
C ARG A 13 2.57 -22.16 -6.28
N ARG A 14 1.84 -21.57 -7.22
CA ARG A 14 0.55 -22.09 -7.69
C ARG A 14 0.71 -23.50 -8.26
N GLN A 15 1.74 -23.73 -9.07
CA GLN A 15 2.05 -25.03 -9.67
C GLN A 15 2.48 -26.06 -8.62
N GLU A 16 3.28 -25.68 -7.63
CA GLU A 16 3.64 -26.54 -6.49
C GLU A 16 2.41 -27.01 -5.70
N LEU A 17 1.38 -26.17 -5.60
CA LEU A 17 0.10 -26.47 -4.96
C LEU A 17 -0.90 -27.18 -5.89
N ASN A 18 -0.54 -27.45 -7.14
CA ASN A 18 -1.42 -28.02 -8.18
C ASN A 18 -2.74 -27.24 -8.39
N LEU A 19 -2.70 -25.91 -8.23
CA LEU A 19 -3.87 -25.04 -8.41
C LEU A 19 -3.94 -24.47 -9.83
N THR A 20 -5.14 -24.34 -10.39
CA THR A 20 -5.35 -23.60 -11.64
C THR A 20 -5.38 -22.09 -11.40
N GLN A 21 -5.24 -21.30 -12.46
CA GLN A 21 -5.34 -19.84 -12.35
C GLN A 21 -6.73 -19.43 -11.84
N GLU A 22 -7.79 -20.09 -12.33
CA GLU A 22 -9.18 -19.90 -11.93
C GLU A 22 -9.38 -20.11 -10.43
N GLN A 23 -8.79 -21.17 -9.87
CA GLN A 23 -8.90 -21.48 -8.44
C GLN A 23 -8.23 -20.42 -7.58
N VAL A 24 -7.07 -19.91 -7.99
CA VAL A 24 -6.36 -18.86 -7.25
C VAL A 24 -7.10 -17.52 -7.35
N CYS A 25 -7.56 -17.14 -8.54
CA CYS A 25 -8.17 -15.83 -8.74
C CYS A 25 -9.68 -15.77 -8.43
N ALA A 26 -10.33 -16.89 -8.09
CA ALA A 26 -11.74 -16.95 -7.72
C ALA A 26 -12.10 -15.91 -6.64
N GLY A 27 -12.98 -14.96 -6.97
CA GLY A 27 -13.38 -13.88 -6.08
C GLY A 27 -12.32 -12.79 -5.83
N ILE A 28 -11.22 -12.77 -6.60
CA ILE A 28 -10.17 -11.72 -6.55
C ILE A 28 -10.09 -10.96 -7.87
N CYS A 29 -9.94 -11.68 -8.99
CA CYS A 29 -9.83 -11.11 -10.33
C CYS A 29 -10.12 -12.15 -11.42
N GLU A 30 -10.22 -11.70 -12.66
CA GLU A 30 -10.39 -12.56 -13.82
C GLU A 30 -9.12 -13.42 -14.05
N PRO A 31 -9.25 -14.69 -14.50
CA PRO A 31 -8.10 -15.56 -14.78
C PRO A 31 -7.08 -14.94 -15.73
N VAL A 32 -7.55 -14.14 -16.69
CA VAL A 32 -6.68 -13.41 -17.63
C VAL A 32 -5.78 -12.39 -16.92
N THR A 33 -6.23 -11.76 -15.83
CA THR A 33 -5.43 -10.82 -15.05
C THR A 33 -4.30 -11.55 -14.32
N LEU A 34 -4.60 -12.68 -13.68
CA LEU A 34 -3.57 -13.51 -13.06
C LEU A 34 -2.59 -14.06 -14.10
N SER A 35 -3.09 -14.50 -15.26
CA SER A 35 -2.25 -14.99 -16.36
C SER A 35 -1.29 -13.93 -16.89
N ARG A 36 -1.76 -12.69 -17.12
CA ARG A 36 -0.90 -11.58 -17.55
C ARG A 36 0.12 -11.21 -16.48
N PHE A 37 -0.26 -11.30 -15.21
CA PHE A 37 0.63 -11.05 -14.09
C PHE A 37 1.74 -12.08 -13.97
N GLU A 38 1.39 -13.37 -14.01
CA GLU A 38 2.36 -14.47 -14.02
C GLU A 38 3.32 -14.41 -15.23
N ASN A 39 2.94 -13.73 -16.31
CA ASN A 39 3.77 -13.53 -17.51
C ASN A 39 4.50 -12.17 -17.53
N GLY A 40 4.40 -11.36 -16.47
CA GLY A 40 5.03 -10.05 -16.39
C GLY A 40 4.49 -9.01 -17.39
N ARG A 41 3.28 -9.22 -17.93
CA ARG A 41 2.62 -8.31 -18.89
C ARG A 41 1.73 -7.26 -18.22
N GLN A 42 1.34 -7.48 -16.97
CA GLN A 42 0.46 -6.58 -16.22
C GLN A 42 0.72 -6.73 -14.72
N THR A 43 0.75 -5.63 -13.99
CA THR A 43 0.78 -5.64 -12.52
C THR A 43 -0.64 -5.35 -12.01
N PRO A 44 -1.31 -6.28 -11.32
CA PRO A 44 -2.60 -6.02 -10.68
C PRO A 44 -2.46 -5.02 -9.52
N SER A 45 -3.58 -4.55 -8.96
CA SER A 45 -3.54 -3.69 -7.77
C SER A 45 -2.96 -4.44 -6.56
N ARG A 46 -2.37 -3.69 -5.63
CA ARG A 46 -1.78 -4.23 -4.39
C ARG A 46 -2.75 -5.11 -3.61
N THR A 47 -4.02 -4.72 -3.52
CA THR A 47 -5.07 -5.51 -2.86
C THR A 47 -5.26 -6.88 -3.50
N ARG A 48 -5.29 -6.94 -4.84
CA ARG A 48 -5.42 -8.21 -5.57
C ARG A 48 -4.19 -9.08 -5.36
N ILE A 49 -3.01 -8.47 -5.36
CA ILE A 49 -1.76 -9.17 -5.13
C ILE A 49 -1.71 -9.76 -3.72
N ASN A 50 -2.04 -8.98 -2.69
CA ASN A 50 -2.09 -9.46 -1.31
C ASN A 50 -3.07 -10.63 -1.16
N ALA A 51 -4.26 -10.55 -1.78
CA ALA A 51 -5.23 -11.62 -1.75
C ALA A 51 -4.72 -12.90 -2.45
N ILE A 52 -4.01 -12.76 -3.57
CA ILE A 52 -3.35 -13.88 -4.26
C ILE A 52 -2.27 -14.51 -3.37
N LEU A 53 -1.43 -13.70 -2.73
CA LEU A 53 -0.37 -14.17 -1.83
C LEU A 53 -0.96 -14.95 -0.64
N GLN A 54 -1.97 -14.37 0.04
CA GLN A 54 -2.66 -15.02 1.15
C GLN A 54 -3.25 -16.37 0.73
N ARG A 55 -3.87 -16.45 -0.46
CA ARG A 55 -4.44 -17.70 -0.98
C ARG A 55 -3.39 -18.77 -1.29
N LEU A 56 -2.19 -18.35 -1.69
CA LEU A 56 -1.06 -19.24 -1.94
C LEU A 56 -0.26 -19.59 -0.67
N GLY A 57 -0.71 -19.10 0.49
CA GLY A 57 0.00 -19.24 1.76
C GLY A 57 1.37 -18.56 1.73
N LEU A 58 1.52 -17.54 0.88
CA LEU A 58 2.74 -16.76 0.76
C LEU A 58 2.69 -15.60 1.76
N PRO A 59 3.81 -15.27 2.41
CA PRO A 59 3.88 -14.13 3.31
C PRO A 59 3.57 -12.84 2.50
N ASP A 60 2.50 -12.13 2.87
CA ASP A 60 2.14 -10.84 2.27
C ASP A 60 3.00 -9.69 2.83
N ASP A 61 3.63 -9.92 3.96
CA ASP A 61 4.64 -9.05 4.59
C ASP A 61 5.94 -8.98 3.79
N ARG A 62 6.34 -10.02 3.03
CA ARG A 62 7.59 -10.05 2.26
C ARG A 62 7.53 -9.33 0.90
N TYR A 63 6.42 -8.68 0.59
CA TYR A 63 6.30 -7.86 -0.61
C TYR A 63 7.19 -6.61 -0.62
N TYR A 64 7.91 -6.35 0.48
CA TYR A 64 8.95 -5.31 0.56
C TYR A 64 10.03 -5.42 -0.52
N ALA A 65 10.21 -6.57 -1.18
CA ALA A 65 11.14 -6.70 -2.30
C ALA A 65 10.70 -5.94 -3.59
N LEU A 66 9.48 -5.39 -3.62
CA LEU A 66 8.93 -4.61 -4.74
C LEU A 66 8.41 -3.23 -4.33
N VAL A 67 8.69 -2.78 -3.10
CA VAL A 67 8.27 -1.46 -2.63
C VAL A 67 9.25 -0.44 -3.20
N THR A 68 8.74 0.53 -3.95
CA THR A 68 9.61 1.59 -4.47
C THR A 68 10.11 2.46 -3.30
N PRO A 69 11.27 3.12 -3.43
CA PRO A 69 11.75 4.05 -2.40
C PRO A 69 10.67 5.05 -1.96
N GLU A 70 9.84 5.51 -2.90
CA GLU A 70 8.73 6.43 -2.64
C GLU A 70 7.63 5.78 -1.79
N GLU A 71 7.28 4.52 -2.03
CA GLU A 71 6.30 3.81 -1.20
C GLU A 71 6.82 3.54 0.23
N LEU A 72 8.13 3.27 0.38
CA LEU A 72 8.76 3.16 1.70
C LEU A 72 8.73 4.49 2.45
N GLU A 73 9.01 5.58 1.74
CA GLU A 73 8.99 6.94 2.29
C GLU A 73 7.58 7.35 2.72
N ILE A 74 6.55 7.05 1.91
CA ILE A 74 5.14 7.26 2.28
C ILE A 74 4.80 6.53 3.59
N GLU A 75 5.17 5.27 3.71
CA GLU A 75 4.87 4.48 4.92
C GLU A 75 5.66 4.96 6.15
N ALA A 76 6.91 5.39 5.97
CA ALA A 76 7.70 6.00 7.04
C ALA A 76 7.04 7.29 7.53
N LEU A 77 6.69 8.20 6.61
CA LEU A 77 6.02 9.46 6.92
C LEU A 77 4.68 9.23 7.62
N LYS A 78 3.87 8.27 7.17
CA LYS A 78 2.61 7.91 7.84
C LYS A 78 2.83 7.50 9.30
N LYS A 79 3.83 6.66 9.57
CA LYS A 79 4.16 6.23 10.94
C LYS A 79 4.59 7.40 11.81
N GLU A 80 5.43 8.28 11.28
CA GLU A 80 5.87 9.47 12.01
C GLU A 80 4.72 10.44 12.28
N ILE A 81 3.83 10.68 11.30
CA ILE A 81 2.63 11.51 11.48
C ILE A 81 1.72 10.93 12.57
N VAL A 82 1.53 9.60 12.60
CA VAL A 82 0.76 8.93 13.66
C VAL A 82 1.39 9.15 15.03
N ALA A 83 2.73 9.09 15.13
CA ALA A 83 3.44 9.39 16.36
C ALA A 83 3.26 10.87 16.78
N CYS A 84 3.37 11.82 15.84
CA CYS A 84 3.12 13.23 16.11
C CYS A 84 1.69 13.48 16.59
N ASN A 85 0.68 12.80 16.02
CA ASN A 85 -0.71 12.89 16.46
C ASN A 85 -0.87 12.42 17.91
N ALA A 86 -0.24 11.29 18.27
CA ALA A 86 -0.33 10.73 19.61
C ALA A 86 0.42 11.57 20.65
N LEU A 87 1.61 12.08 20.30
CA LEU A 87 2.47 12.88 21.16
C LEU A 87 2.14 14.38 21.13
N LYS A 88 1.17 14.80 20.31
CA LYS A 88 0.73 16.19 20.13
C LYS A 88 1.85 17.12 19.64
N HIS A 89 2.78 16.60 18.85
CA HIS A 89 3.84 17.39 18.21
C HIS A 89 3.29 18.10 16.97
N VAL A 90 2.57 19.21 17.19
CA VAL A 90 1.78 19.87 16.13
C VAL A 90 2.64 20.33 14.95
N ASN A 91 3.69 21.10 15.21
CA ASN A 91 4.52 21.68 14.13
C ASN A 91 5.23 20.58 13.31
N GLU A 92 5.88 19.65 13.99
CA GLU A 92 6.54 18.50 13.35
C GLU A 92 5.55 17.66 12.53
N GLY A 93 4.35 17.43 13.06
CA GLY A 93 3.31 16.70 12.35
C GLY A 93 2.88 17.40 11.05
N PHE A 94 2.71 18.72 11.06
CA PHE A 94 2.39 19.48 9.85
C PHE A 94 3.55 19.47 8.84
N ASP A 95 4.80 19.59 9.28
CA ASP A 95 5.97 19.50 8.39
C ASP A 95 6.02 18.16 7.65
N LYS A 96 5.76 17.06 8.36
CA LYS A 96 5.72 15.70 7.79
C LYS A 96 4.51 15.49 6.87
N ILE A 97 3.35 16.06 7.22
CA ILE A 97 2.18 16.06 6.32
C ILE A 97 2.52 16.79 5.00
N SER A 98 3.18 17.95 5.05
CA SER A 98 3.60 18.67 3.85
C SER A 98 4.62 17.91 3.01
N GLN A 99 5.47 17.07 3.62
CA GLN A 99 6.36 16.15 2.88
C GLN A 99 5.56 15.05 2.19
N LEU A 100 4.61 14.44 2.90
CA LEU A 100 3.74 13.38 2.36
C LEU A 100 2.90 13.88 1.16
N GLU A 101 2.37 15.10 1.24
CA GLU A 101 1.59 15.71 0.15
C GLU A 101 2.38 15.89 -1.15
N LYS A 102 3.71 16.01 -1.09
CA LYS A 102 4.56 16.17 -2.29
C LYS A 102 4.79 14.88 -3.06
N ILE A 103 4.72 13.74 -2.38
CA ILE A 103 5.08 12.43 -2.95
C ILE A 103 3.85 11.55 -3.24
N VAL A 104 2.71 11.84 -2.60
CA VAL A 104 1.47 11.08 -2.78
C VAL A 104 0.82 11.45 -4.11
N LYS A 105 0.36 10.44 -4.84
CA LYS A 105 -0.37 10.63 -6.09
C LYS A 105 -1.78 11.15 -5.82
N PRO A 106 -2.33 12.06 -6.66
CA PRO A 106 -3.67 12.60 -6.46
C PRO A 106 -4.80 11.56 -6.47
N ASP A 107 -4.61 10.43 -7.14
CA ASP A 107 -5.58 9.33 -7.24
C ASP A 107 -5.50 8.34 -6.06
N ASP A 108 -4.51 8.46 -5.17
CA ASP A 108 -4.43 7.67 -3.93
C ASP A 108 -5.38 8.23 -2.86
N GLN A 109 -6.68 7.95 -3.03
CA GLN A 109 -7.73 8.43 -2.14
C GLN A 109 -7.52 8.04 -0.68
N ILE A 110 -6.90 6.89 -0.41
CA ILE A 110 -6.67 6.41 0.96
C ILE A 110 -5.64 7.29 1.65
N THR A 111 -4.52 7.57 1.00
CA THR A 111 -3.50 8.43 1.58
C THR A 111 -3.98 9.88 1.69
N GLN A 112 -4.80 10.36 0.77
CA GLN A 112 -5.45 11.67 0.88
C GLN A 112 -6.38 11.77 2.11
N GLN A 113 -7.22 10.76 2.36
CA GLN A 113 -8.05 10.70 3.56
C GLN A 113 -7.20 10.67 4.85
N PHE A 114 -6.08 9.94 4.83
CA PHE A 114 -5.13 9.92 5.95
C PHE A 114 -4.54 11.32 6.23
N ILE A 115 -4.14 12.04 5.18
CA ILE A 115 -3.62 13.42 5.29
C ILE A 115 -4.69 14.33 5.91
N LEU A 116 -5.91 14.32 5.36
CA LEU A 116 -7.01 15.15 5.84
C LEU A 116 -7.32 14.90 7.32
N ARG A 117 -7.48 13.63 7.71
CA ARG A 117 -7.71 13.24 9.10
C ARG A 117 -6.60 13.76 10.01
N SER A 118 -5.34 13.60 9.60
CA SER A 118 -4.19 14.01 10.42
C SER A 118 -4.10 15.53 10.56
N LYS A 119 -4.41 16.30 9.50
CA LYS A 119 -4.53 17.76 9.58
C LYS A 119 -5.58 18.18 10.59
N VAL A 120 -6.77 17.58 10.56
CA VAL A 120 -7.86 17.90 11.51
C VAL A 120 -7.45 17.57 12.94
N LEU A 121 -6.86 16.40 13.19
CA LEU A 121 -6.42 15.99 14.52
C LEU A 121 -5.37 16.95 15.12
N LEU A 122 -4.37 17.34 14.33
CA LEU A 122 -3.32 18.24 14.78
C LEU A 122 -3.80 19.69 14.88
N GLY A 123 -4.56 20.16 13.88
CA GLY A 123 -5.09 21.52 13.86
C GLY A 123 -6.14 21.80 14.93
N GLY A 124 -6.80 20.76 15.44
CA GLY A 124 -7.64 20.86 16.63
C GLY A 124 -6.85 21.13 17.92
N LEU A 125 -5.56 20.74 17.97
CA LEU A 125 -4.72 20.91 19.16
C LEU A 125 -4.18 22.34 19.31
N ASP A 126 -3.87 23.02 18.20
CA ASP A 126 -3.41 24.42 18.18
C ASP A 126 -4.52 25.41 17.78
N LYS A 127 -5.76 24.94 17.63
CA LYS A 127 -6.93 25.73 17.19
C LYS A 127 -6.72 26.41 15.83
N ARG A 128 -5.89 25.82 14.97
CA ARG A 128 -5.66 26.30 13.61
C ARG A 128 -6.90 26.14 12.73
N TYR A 129 -7.83 25.28 13.11
CA TYR A 129 -9.16 25.18 12.53
C TYR A 129 -10.21 25.51 13.60
N SER A 130 -11.08 26.46 13.30
CA SER A 130 -12.27 26.75 14.11
C SER A 130 -13.29 25.63 13.92
N SER A 131 -14.08 25.32 14.94
CA SER A 131 -15.24 24.41 14.83
C SER A 131 -16.46 25.08 14.17
N ASP A 132 -16.31 26.33 13.72
CA ASP A 132 -17.35 27.10 13.04
C ASP A 132 -17.13 27.05 11.52
N GLU A 133 -17.71 26.03 10.87
CA GLU A 133 -18.28 26.06 9.51
C GLU A 133 -19.08 24.77 9.21
#